data_AF-A0A7G5N3G5-F1
#
_entry.id   AF-A0A7G5N3G5-F1
#
_cell.length_a   1.000
_cell.length_b   1.000
_cell.length_c   1.000
_cell.angle_alpha   90.00
_cell.angle_beta   90.00
_cell.angle_gamma   90.00
#
_symmetry.space_group_name_H-M   'P 1'
#
loop_
_entity.id
_entity.type
_entity.pdbx_description
1 polymer ?
#
loop_
_entity_poly.entity_id
_entity_poly.type
_entity_poly.pdbx_seq_one_letter_code
_entity_poly.pdbx_strand_id
1 'polypeptide(L)'
;MKESIVRYDKYKAVCKIEYSKDVWARGWNVKFRKSGKSLCVIYPKKNYFTVLVVVGNKEKEHVENLLTQFSEYIQKIYHNTREGNGQKWLMIDIISKNTSYQDVLRLIDMRYVQKGIIP
;
A
#
# COMPACT_ATOMS: atom_id res chain seq x y z
N MET A 1 -23.07 -14.72 -9.75
CA MET A 1 -22.16 -13.80 -9.04
C MET A 1 -21.26 -14.66 -8.16
N LYS A 2 -19.99 -14.86 -8.53
CA LYS A 2 -19.05 -15.58 -7.65
C LYS A 2 -18.59 -14.58 -6.61
N GLU A 3 -19.04 -14.73 -5.37
CA GLU A 3 -18.41 -14.10 -4.22
C GLU A 3 -16.95 -14.56 -4.22
N SER A 4 -16.05 -13.63 -4.56
CA SER A 4 -14.62 -13.84 -4.47
C SER A 4 -14.33 -14.28 -3.03
N ILE A 5 -13.85 -15.52 -2.85
CA ILE A 5 -13.39 -16.01 -1.56
C ILE A 5 -12.32 -15.03 -1.06
N VAL A 6 -12.68 -14.14 -0.14
CA VAL A 6 -11.74 -13.23 0.50
C VAL A 6 -10.92 -14.08 1.46
N ARG A 7 -9.77 -14.54 0.99
CA ARG A 7 -8.80 -15.28 1.82
C ARG A 7 -8.22 -14.31 2.84
N TYR A 8 -8.73 -14.35 4.07
CA TYR A 8 -8.20 -13.60 5.23
C TYR A 8 -6.72 -13.91 5.54
N ASP A 9 -6.14 -14.97 4.94
CA ASP A 9 -4.76 -15.43 5.12
C ASP A 9 -3.80 -15.08 3.96
N LYS A 10 -4.22 -14.34 2.91
CA LYS A 10 -3.38 -14.14 1.70
C LYS A 10 -1.94 -13.71 2.01
N TYR A 11 -1.77 -12.78 2.94
CA TYR A 11 -0.48 -12.17 3.25
C TYR A 11 0.25 -12.79 4.45
N LYS A 12 -0.42 -13.61 5.28
CA LYS A 12 0.10 -14.11 6.57
C LYS A 12 0.79 -12.99 7.38
N ALA A 13 0.20 -11.80 7.38
CA ALA A 13 0.79 -10.58 7.89
C ALA A 13 0.49 -10.39 9.39
N VAL A 14 1.47 -9.89 10.12
CA VAL A 14 1.28 -9.39 11.49
C VAL A 14 0.61 -8.03 11.40
N CYS A 15 -0.50 -7.90 12.10
CA CYS A 15 -1.23 -6.65 12.29
C CYS A 15 -0.84 -6.04 13.66
N LYS A 16 -0.50 -4.76 13.68
CA LYS A 16 -0.20 -4.04 14.93
C LYS A 16 -0.87 -2.67 14.93
N ILE A 17 -1.61 -2.38 15.99
CA ILE A 17 -2.23 -1.07 16.21
C ILE A 17 -1.31 -0.25 17.11
N GLU A 18 -0.97 0.97 16.68
CA GLU A 18 -0.05 1.84 17.41
C GLU A 18 -0.51 3.30 17.37
N TYR A 19 -0.18 4.07 18.41
CA TYR A 19 -0.29 5.52 18.37
C TYR A 19 1.03 6.13 17.86
N SER A 20 1.00 6.72 16.66
CA SER A 20 2.13 7.44 16.10
C SER A 20 2.29 8.81 16.76
N LYS A 21 3.52 9.12 17.16
CA LYS A 21 3.95 10.45 17.63
C LYS A 21 4.64 11.27 16.52
N ASP A 22 4.69 10.74 15.30
CA ASP A 22 5.28 11.42 14.14
C ASP A 22 4.51 12.71 13.82
N VAL A 23 5.21 13.80 13.49
CA VAL A 23 4.60 15.11 13.24
C VAL A 23 3.69 15.08 12.00
N TRP A 24 4.08 14.34 10.97
CA TRP A 24 3.37 14.28 9.69
C TRP A 24 2.18 13.32 9.72
N ALA A 25 2.22 12.32 10.60
CA ALA A 25 1.18 11.30 10.72
C ALA A 25 0.89 10.95 12.19
N ARG A 26 0.61 11.96 13.02
CA ARG A 26 0.25 11.77 14.44
C ARG A 26 -1.12 11.14 14.58
N GLY A 27 -1.24 10.20 15.52
CA GLY A 27 -2.50 9.53 15.85
C GLY A 27 -2.45 8.01 15.69
N TRP A 28 -3.59 7.37 15.85
CA TRP A 28 -3.72 5.91 15.70
C TRP A 28 -3.42 5.46 14.27
N ASN A 29 -2.71 4.34 14.14
CA ASN A 29 -2.50 3.66 12.87
C ASN A 29 -2.53 2.13 13.05
N VAL A 30 -2.71 1.45 11.94
CA VAL A 30 -2.67 -0.01 11.84
C VAL A 30 -1.57 -0.39 10.85
N LYS A 31 -0.55 -1.09 11.32
CA LYS A 31 0.60 -1.53 10.50
C LYS A 31 0.44 -2.99 10.13
N PHE A 32 0.55 -3.30 8.84
CA PHE A 32 0.59 -4.66 8.32
C PHE A 32 2.02 -5.00 7.89
N ARG A 33 2.60 -6.03 8.49
CA ARG A 33 3.99 -6.44 8.24
C ARG A 33 4.09 -7.92 7.94
N LYS A 34 4.99 -8.29 7.02
CA LYS A 34 5.33 -9.68 6.73
C LYS A 34 6.85 -9.84 6.74
N SER A 35 7.36 -10.79 7.52
CA SER A 35 8.79 -11.12 7.57
C SER A 35 9.69 -9.89 7.75
N GLY A 36 9.33 -9.01 8.70
CA GLY A 36 10.04 -7.75 8.97
C GLY A 36 9.73 -6.60 8.01
N LYS A 37 9.20 -6.87 6.81
CA LYS A 37 8.85 -5.88 5.78
C LYS A 37 7.46 -5.27 6.03
N SER A 38 7.34 -3.95 5.89
CA SER A 38 6.03 -3.28 5.91
C SER A 38 5.31 -3.48 4.57
N LEU A 39 4.07 -3.98 4.61
CA LEU A 39 3.18 -4.08 3.46
C LEU A 39 2.42 -2.77 3.25
N CYS A 40 1.75 -2.30 4.30
CA CYS A 40 1.12 -0.99 4.34
C CYS A 40 0.91 -0.52 5.78
N VAL A 41 0.64 0.79 5.92
CA VAL A 41 0.15 1.39 7.17
C VAL A 41 -1.15 2.11 6.88
N ILE A 42 -2.18 1.87 7.68
CA ILE A 42 -3.48 2.54 7.57
C ILE A 42 -3.58 3.58 8.67
N TYR A 43 -3.87 4.82 8.29
CA TYR A 43 -4.19 5.91 9.19
C TYR A 43 -5.69 6.20 9.10
N PRO A 44 -6.49 5.80 10.11
CA PRO A 44 -7.89 6.17 10.18
C PRO A 44 -8.06 7.68 10.24
N LYS A 45 -8.98 8.21 9.45
CA LYS A 45 -9.39 9.62 9.44
C LYS A 45 -10.91 9.69 9.56
N LYS A 46 -11.44 10.89 9.77
CA LYS A 46 -12.90 11.10 9.77
C LYS A 46 -13.42 10.85 8.36
N ASN A 47 -14.24 9.80 8.19
CA ASN A 47 -14.91 9.40 6.94
C ASN A 47 -14.03 8.76 5.84
N TYR A 48 -12.74 8.57 6.06
CA TYR A 48 -11.85 7.93 5.07
C TYR A 48 -10.60 7.34 5.75
N PHE A 49 -9.76 6.67 4.98
CA PHE A 49 -8.48 6.16 5.44
C PHE A 49 -7.36 6.70 4.54
N THR A 50 -6.21 7.03 5.12
CA THR A 50 -4.97 7.17 4.34
C THR A 50 -4.18 5.89 4.44
N VAL A 51 -3.86 5.26 3.31
CA VAL A 51 -3.02 4.08 3.24
C VAL A 51 -1.64 4.50 2.76
N LEU A 52 -0.63 4.24 3.59
CA LEU A 52 0.76 4.35 3.20
C LEU A 52 1.23 3.03 2.59
N VAL A 53 1.61 3.07 1.31
CA VAL A 53 2.30 1.97 0.63
C VAL A 53 3.68 2.45 0.19
N VAL A 54 4.70 1.65 0.50
CA VAL A 54 6.09 1.97 0.11
C VAL A 54 6.44 1.20 -1.16
N VAL A 55 6.70 1.92 -2.24
CA VAL A 55 7.34 1.35 -3.44
C VAL A 55 8.84 1.41 -3.22
N GLY A 56 9.47 0.28 -2.96
CA GLY A 56 10.91 0.20 -2.75
C GLY A 56 11.66 -0.14 -4.03
N ASN A 57 12.99 -0.01 -4.00
CA ASN A 57 13.90 -0.35 -5.11
C ASN A 57 13.55 -1.65 -5.87
N LYS A 58 13.15 -2.71 -5.17
CA LYS A 58 12.83 -4.01 -5.78
C LYS A 58 11.51 -4.04 -6.54
N GLU A 59 10.56 -3.20 -6.15
CA GLU A 59 9.24 -3.16 -6.75
C GLU A 59 9.10 -2.02 -7.77
N LYS A 60 10.03 -1.05 -7.75
CA LYS A 60 9.96 0.19 -8.52
C LYS A 60 9.75 -0.04 -10.02
N GLU A 61 10.64 -0.81 -10.64
CA GLU A 61 10.56 -1.10 -12.09
C GLU A 61 9.22 -1.74 -12.46
N HIS A 62 8.76 -2.72 -11.67
CA HIS A 62 7.49 -3.40 -11.91
C HIS A 62 6.29 -2.45 -11.76
N VAL A 63 6.31 -1.56 -10.77
CA VAL A 63 5.27 -0.54 -10.57
C VAL A 63 5.28 0.47 -11.73
N GLU A 64 6.45 0.92 -12.18
CA GLU A 64 6.60 1.89 -13.26
C GLU A 64 6.12 1.33 -14.60
N ASN A 65 6.44 0.07 -14.90
CA ASN A 65 5.98 -0.62 -16.11
C ASN A 65 4.45 -0.77 -16.18
N LEU A 66 3.78 -0.82 -15.02
CA LEU A 66 2.34 -0.94 -14.92
C LEU A 66 1.65 0.39 -14.60
N LEU A 67 2.40 1.49 -14.45
CA LEU A 67 1.88 2.75 -13.92
C LEU A 67 0.71 3.30 -14.73
N THR A 68 0.79 3.22 -16.06
CA THR A 68 -0.28 3.65 -16.99
C THR A 68 -1.58 2.86 -16.85
N GLN A 69 -1.54 1.68 -16.20
CA GLN A 69 -2.71 0.84 -15.93
C GLN A 69 -3.33 1.09 -14.55
N PHE A 70 -2.76 1.97 -13.73
CA PHE A 70 -3.38 2.45 -12.51
C PHE A 70 -4.31 3.63 -12.82
N SER A 71 -5.22 3.95 -11.90
CA SER A 71 -6.04 5.16 -12.00
C SER A 71 -5.16 6.42 -12.05
N GLU A 72 -5.66 7.45 -12.74
CA GLU A 72 -5.00 8.77 -12.82
C GLU A 72 -4.65 9.33 -11.44
N TYR A 73 -5.49 9.06 -10.43
CA TYR A 73 -5.24 9.43 -9.04
C TYR A 73 -3.92 8.83 -8.50
N ILE A 74 -3.72 7.53 -8.72
CA ILE A 74 -2.52 6.83 -8.25
C ILE A 74 -1.29 7.24 -9.07
N GLN A 75 -1.45 7.40 -10.38
CA GLN A 75 -0.39 7.94 -11.26
C GLN A 75 0.08 9.31 -10.75
N LYS A 76 -0.87 10.22 -10.47
CA LYS A 76 -0.59 11.56 -9.94
C LYS A 76 0.13 11.50 -8.59
N ILE A 77 -0.30 10.63 -7.66
CA ILE A 77 0.39 10.45 -6.38
C ILE A 77 1.82 9.95 -6.62
N TYR A 78 2.01 8.95 -7.47
CA TYR A 78 3.33 8.37 -7.73
C TYR A 78 4.31 9.39 -8.30
N HIS A 79 3.89 10.18 -9.30
CA HIS A 79 4.72 11.21 -9.91
C HIS A 79 5.04 12.36 -8.93
N ASN A 80 4.07 12.79 -8.12
CA ASN A 80 4.28 13.88 -7.15
C ASN A 80 5.01 13.45 -5.87
N THR A 81 5.08 12.14 -5.58
CA THR A 81 5.79 11.64 -4.40
C THR A 81 7.30 11.70 -4.65
N ARG A 82 8.01 12.47 -3.84
CA ARG A 82 9.47 12.50 -3.86
C ARG A 82 10.06 11.15 -3.47
N GLU A 83 11.14 10.80 -4.13
CA GLU A 83 11.92 9.62 -3.79
C GLU A 83 12.95 9.96 -2.71
N GLY A 84 13.16 9.03 -1.78
CA GLY A 84 14.22 9.11 -0.77
C GLY A 84 14.78 7.71 -0.54
N ASN A 85 16.09 7.57 -0.41
CA ASN A 85 16.76 6.27 -0.25
C ASN A 85 16.30 5.19 -1.26
N GLY A 86 15.94 5.58 -2.49
CA GLY A 86 15.43 4.65 -3.51
C GLY A 86 13.99 4.16 -3.29
N GLN A 87 13.22 4.87 -2.47
CA GLN A 87 11.84 4.49 -2.15
C GLN A 87 10.88 5.66 -2.33
N LYS A 88 9.64 5.35 -2.69
CA LYS A 88 8.53 6.29 -2.69
C LYS A 88 7.51 5.85 -1.64
N TRP A 89 7.16 6.77 -0.73
CA TRP A 89 6.18 6.57 0.33
C TRP A 89 4.85 7.18 -0.10
N LEU A 90 4.02 6.39 -0.75
CA LEU A 90 2.76 6.84 -1.32
C LEU A 90 1.72 6.93 -0.21
N MET A 91 1.29 8.15 0.12
CA MET A 91 0.15 8.41 1.01
C MET A 91 -1.11 8.52 0.16
N ILE A 92 -2.00 7.54 0.26
CA ILE A 92 -3.13 7.38 -0.66
C ILE A 92 -4.43 7.44 0.15
N ASP A 93 -5.29 8.41 -0.14
CA ASP A 93 -6.58 8.54 0.53
C ASP A 93 -7.61 7.65 -0.16
N ILE A 94 -8.28 6.82 0.65
CA ILE A 94 -9.33 5.90 0.23
C ILE A 94 -10.64 6.34 0.88
N ILE A 95 -11.51 6.90 0.03
CA ILE A 95 -12.81 7.44 0.42
C ILE A 95 -13.93 6.43 0.15
N SER A 96 -13.77 5.55 -0.84
CA SER A 96 -14.76 4.52 -1.20
C SER A 96 -14.10 3.32 -1.89
N LYS A 97 -14.85 2.24 -2.11
CA LYS A 97 -14.40 1.02 -2.80
C LYS A 97 -14.39 1.20 -4.33
N ASN A 98 -13.72 2.25 -4.82
CA ASN A 98 -13.61 2.58 -6.25
C ASN A 98 -12.30 2.03 -6.86
N THR A 99 -11.92 2.50 -8.05
CA THR A 99 -10.68 2.10 -8.74
C THR A 99 -9.43 2.31 -7.89
N SER A 100 -9.34 3.42 -7.15
CA SER A 100 -8.17 3.70 -6.29
C SER A 100 -8.01 2.68 -5.15
N TYR A 101 -9.13 2.12 -4.66
CA TYR A 101 -9.09 1.04 -3.68
C TYR A 101 -8.47 -0.23 -4.27
N GLN A 102 -8.87 -0.62 -5.48
CA GLN A 102 -8.30 -1.79 -6.17
C GLN A 102 -6.83 -1.59 -6.50
N ASP A 103 -6.46 -0.39 -6.92
CA ASP A 103 -5.07 -0.01 -7.18
C ASP A 103 -4.18 -0.10 -5.94
N VAL A 104 -4.66 0.35 -4.77
CA VAL A 104 -3.93 0.19 -3.51
C VAL A 104 -3.74 -1.29 -3.18
N LEU A 105 -4.74 -2.14 -3.40
CA LEU A 105 -4.58 -3.59 -3.22
C LEU A 105 -3.53 -4.17 -4.17
N ARG A 106 -3.50 -3.73 -5.45
CA ARG A 106 -2.46 -4.13 -6.41
C ARG A 106 -1.06 -3.68 -5.96
N LEU A 107 -0.90 -2.46 -5.45
CA LEU A 107 0.39 -1.99 -4.91
C LEU A 107 0.83 -2.82 -3.70
N ILE A 108 -0.10 -3.18 -2.80
CA ILE A 108 0.18 -4.06 -1.67
C ILE A 108 0.57 -5.47 -2.14
N ASP A 109 -0.07 -5.98 -3.20
CA ASP A 109 0.27 -7.26 -3.81
C ASP A 109 1.69 -7.26 -4.38
N MET A 110 2.04 -6.25 -5.17
CA MET A 110 3.41 -6.06 -5.69
C MET A 110 4.43 -5.97 -4.55
N ARG A 111 4.07 -5.27 -3.48
CA ARG A 111 4.89 -5.14 -2.28
C ARG A 111 5.01 -6.45 -1.49
N TYR A 112 4.01 -7.32 -1.56
CA TYR A 112 4.01 -8.61 -0.89
C TYR A 112 4.87 -9.65 -1.60
N VAL A 113 4.96 -9.65 -2.94
CA VAL A 113 5.60 -10.71 -3.75
C VAL A 113 6.88 -11.22 -3.07
N GLN A 114 6.83 -12.50 -2.71
CA GLN A 114 7.89 -13.17 -1.95
C GLN A 114 9.17 -13.23 -2.80
N LYS A 115 10.32 -13.02 -2.15
CA LYS A 115 11.56 -13.58 -2.69
C LYS A 115 11.39 -15.10 -2.73
N GLY A 116 11.29 -15.70 -3.92
CA GLY A 116 11.40 -17.15 -4.10
C GLY A 116 10.17 -17.90 -4.63
N ILE A 117 9.14 -17.23 -5.15
CA ILE A 117 8.15 -17.92 -6.00
C ILE A 117 8.25 -17.32 -7.40
N ILE A 118 9.23 -17.84 -8.14
CA ILE A 118 9.23 -17.84 -9.60
C ILE A 118 8.34 -19.06 -9.97
N PRO A 119 7.34 -18.95 -10.86
CA PRO A 119 6.74 -20.14 -11.45
C PRO A 119 7.76 -20.91 -12.27
#